data_AF-A0A6P1RBN2-F1
#
_entry.id   AF-A0A6P1RBN2-F1
#
_cell.length_a   1.000
_cell.length_b   1.000
_cell.length_c   1.000
_cell.angle_alpha   90.00
_cell.angle_beta   90.00
_cell.angle_gamma   90.00
#
_symmetry.space_group_name_H-M   'P 1'
#
loop_
_entity.id
_entity.type
_entity.pdbx_description
1 polymer ?
#
loop_
_entity_poly.entity_id
_entity_poly.type
_entity_poly.pdbx_seq_one_letter_code
_entity_poly.pdbx_strand_id
1 'polypeptide(L)'
;MPSSQPIRRERPWLAFLLLLAGSGASSAAPLPSASLNVGTTYAPWLWPVQAARRQANTASVSLQILPGQTVNLGGKVTFGVTARKPGYLILVDVDAEGRMSQIFPTPELLAQSDGRDINLVKPGVEFVVPTPAARQRGFEYVVSPPTGSAVMIAILSERRVQLLDLPDLPRKLQDQAEALSYLTAWTSELRVPDNGSGKLVTNNWSFDVKSYSIK
;
A
#
# COMPACT_ATOMS: atom_id res chain seq x y z
N MET A 1 40.34 24.16 22.09
CA MET A 1 39.94 24.65 23.42
C MET A 1 39.86 26.16 23.35
N PRO A 2 38.98 26.85 24.11
CA PRO A 2 38.28 26.41 25.33
C PRO A 2 37.05 25.50 25.07
N SER A 3 36.37 25.13 26.15
CA SER A 3 35.20 24.25 26.19
C SER A 3 33.96 24.99 26.68
N SER A 4 32.80 24.66 26.13
CA SER A 4 31.50 25.16 26.64
C SER A 4 30.75 24.04 27.35
N GLN A 5 30.31 24.27 28.59
CA GLN A 5 29.38 23.39 29.31
C GLN A 5 28.02 24.08 29.54
N PRO A 6 26.93 23.32 29.74
CA PRO A 6 25.58 23.81 29.52
C PRO A 6 24.92 24.44 30.75
N ILE A 7 23.97 25.33 30.51
CA ILE A 7 23.03 25.82 31.54
C ILE A 7 21.66 25.12 31.38
N ARG A 8 21.05 24.85 32.53
CA ARG A 8 19.87 24.00 32.76
C ARG A 8 18.69 24.89 33.22
N ARG A 9 17.49 24.29 33.29
CA ARG A 9 16.28 24.81 34.00
C ARG A 9 15.50 25.89 33.23
N GLU A 10 14.19 26.06 33.41
CA GLU A 10 13.10 25.13 33.80
C GLU A 10 11.76 25.71 33.29
N ARG A 11 10.68 24.91 33.31
CA ARG A 11 9.31 25.42 33.08
C ARG A 11 8.71 26.01 34.35
N PRO A 12 7.89 27.06 34.24
CA PRO A 12 6.73 27.23 35.10
C PRO A 12 5.41 27.16 34.31
N TRP A 13 4.35 26.66 34.95
CA TRP A 13 2.97 26.88 34.51
C TRP A 13 2.44 28.22 35.02
N LEU A 14 1.40 28.75 34.38
CA LEU A 14 0.38 29.58 35.04
C LEU A 14 -0.97 29.43 34.31
N ALA A 15 -2.07 29.62 35.04
CA ALA A 15 -3.42 29.28 34.59
C ALA A 15 -4.17 30.49 34.01
N PHE A 16 -5.29 30.22 33.34
CA PHE A 16 -6.29 31.21 32.94
C PHE A 16 -7.67 30.85 33.54
N LEU A 17 -8.50 31.86 33.78
CA LEU A 17 -9.76 31.75 34.54
C LEU A 17 -10.93 32.40 33.79
N LEU A 18 -12.12 31.84 34.01
CA LEU A 18 -13.46 32.47 33.96
C LEU A 18 -13.94 33.13 32.65
N LEU A 19 -15.19 32.82 32.27
CA LEU A 19 -16.28 33.79 32.43
C LEU A 19 -17.64 33.09 32.56
N LEU A 20 -18.69 33.82 32.99
CA LEU A 20 -20.06 33.32 33.16
C LEU A 20 -20.99 33.75 32.03
N ALA A 21 -22.08 33.00 31.84
CA ALA A 21 -23.30 33.45 31.16
C ALA A 21 -24.54 32.78 31.79
N GLY A 22 -25.70 33.44 31.72
CA GLY A 22 -26.98 32.88 32.18
C GLY A 22 -28.16 33.78 31.81
N SER A 23 -29.36 33.21 31.64
CA SER A 23 -30.62 33.94 31.39
C SER A 23 -31.86 33.03 31.44
N GLY A 24 -32.95 33.54 32.05
CA GLY A 24 -34.33 33.50 31.53
C GLY A 24 -35.12 32.18 31.40
N ALA A 25 -36.38 32.20 31.88
CA ALA A 25 -37.46 31.25 31.58
C ALA A 25 -38.81 31.96 31.85
N SER A 26 -40.00 31.57 31.39
CA SER A 26 -40.47 30.36 30.65
C SER A 26 -41.36 30.83 29.45
N SER A 27 -42.43 30.21 28.92
CA SER A 27 -43.21 28.98 29.24
C SER A 27 -44.15 28.56 28.09
N ALA A 28 -44.71 27.34 28.21
CA ALA A 28 -45.94 26.83 27.58
C ALA A 28 -45.98 26.60 26.04
N ALA A 29 -46.95 25.77 25.61
CA ALA A 29 -47.13 25.17 24.27
C ALA A 29 -48.65 25.12 23.92
N PRO A 30 -49.18 24.55 22.79
CA PRO A 30 -48.77 23.28 22.15
C PRO A 30 -48.74 23.23 20.59
N LEU A 31 -48.44 22.01 20.13
CA LEU A 31 -48.30 21.41 18.79
C LEU A 31 -49.59 21.43 17.89
N PRO A 32 -49.56 21.12 16.56
CA PRO A 32 -48.82 19.96 16.01
C PRO A 32 -48.25 19.95 14.56
N SER A 33 -47.50 18.86 14.32
CA SER A 33 -47.28 18.15 13.03
C SER A 33 -46.48 18.80 11.89
N ALA A 34 -45.18 18.48 11.83
CA ALA A 34 -44.60 17.80 10.65
C ALA A 34 -43.28 17.11 11.03
N SER A 35 -43.12 15.82 10.72
CA SER A 35 -41.90 15.06 11.02
C SER A 35 -40.87 15.14 9.90
N LEU A 36 -39.67 15.62 10.20
CA LEU A 36 -38.47 15.30 9.44
C LEU A 36 -37.38 14.81 10.40
N ASN A 37 -37.29 13.50 10.57
CA ASN A 37 -36.07 12.88 11.09
C ASN A 37 -34.93 13.23 10.13
N VAL A 38 -33.95 14.00 10.59
CA VAL A 38 -32.63 14.06 9.94
C VAL A 38 -31.93 12.73 10.23
N GLY A 39 -32.36 11.69 9.52
CA GLY A 39 -31.68 10.41 9.51
C GLY A 39 -30.30 10.62 8.94
N THR A 40 -29.26 10.36 9.73
CA THR A 40 -27.88 10.41 9.27
C THR A 40 -27.71 9.39 8.15
N THR A 41 -27.74 9.84 6.90
CA THR A 41 -27.54 8.99 5.72
C THR A 41 -26.10 8.52 5.64
N TYR A 42 -25.78 7.51 6.44
CA TYR A 42 -24.60 6.66 6.25
C TYR A 42 -24.67 6.09 4.84
N ALA A 43 -23.85 6.62 3.93
CA ALA A 43 -23.75 6.16 2.55
C ALA A 43 -23.23 4.71 2.53
N PRO A 44 -24.07 3.67 2.30
CA PRO A 44 -23.66 2.28 2.50
C PRO A 44 -22.58 1.83 1.49
N TRP A 45 -22.52 2.54 0.37
CA TRP A 45 -21.63 2.37 -0.79
C TRP A 45 -20.13 2.45 -0.45
N LEU A 46 -19.73 3.03 0.68
CA LEU A 46 -18.31 3.13 1.08
C LEU A 46 -17.77 1.87 1.80
N TRP A 47 -18.65 1.04 2.37
CA TRP A 47 -18.22 -0.16 3.11
C TRP A 47 -17.69 -1.31 2.22
N PRO A 48 -18.24 -1.62 1.03
CA PRO A 48 -17.73 -2.69 0.17
C PRO A 48 -16.24 -2.55 -0.15
N VAL A 49 -15.79 -1.33 -0.49
CA VAL A 49 -14.39 -1.06 -0.84
C VAL A 49 -13.47 -1.24 0.37
N GLN A 50 -13.87 -0.78 1.56
CA GLN A 50 -13.09 -0.98 2.79
C GLN A 50 -13.08 -2.44 3.26
N ALA A 51 -14.18 -3.17 3.09
CA ALA A 51 -14.27 -4.59 3.42
C ALA A 51 -13.36 -5.43 2.51
N ALA A 52 -13.47 -5.25 1.19
CA ALA A 52 -12.59 -5.90 0.21
C ALA A 52 -11.12 -5.58 0.48
N ARG A 53 -10.77 -4.31 0.71
CA ARG A 53 -9.38 -3.89 0.99
C ARG A 53 -8.82 -4.44 2.31
N ARG A 54 -9.66 -4.72 3.31
CA ARG A 54 -9.23 -5.43 4.55
C ARG A 54 -9.07 -6.93 4.33
N GLN A 55 -10.02 -7.56 3.64
CA GLN A 55 -10.02 -9.00 3.40
C GLN A 55 -8.89 -9.42 2.45
N ALA A 56 -8.57 -8.58 1.47
CA ALA A 56 -7.42 -8.72 0.57
C ALA A 56 -6.07 -8.28 1.18
N ASN A 57 -5.99 -7.97 2.48
CA ASN A 57 -4.72 -7.59 3.12
C ASN A 57 -4.55 -8.15 4.55
N THR A 58 -4.70 -9.47 4.68
CA THR A 58 -4.55 -10.17 5.97
C THR A 58 -3.13 -10.10 6.56
N ALA A 59 -2.12 -9.85 5.73
CA ALA A 59 -0.73 -9.65 6.17
C ALA A 59 -0.42 -8.21 6.61
N SER A 60 -1.34 -7.25 6.43
CA SER A 60 -1.10 -5.81 6.63
C SER A 60 0.14 -5.31 5.88
N VAL A 61 0.22 -5.67 4.59
CA VAL A 61 1.16 -5.10 3.62
C VAL A 61 0.94 -3.60 3.52
N SER A 62 2.02 -2.83 3.45
CA SER A 62 2.00 -1.39 3.17
C SER A 62 3.15 -1.04 2.24
N LEU A 63 2.83 -0.35 1.15
CA LEU A 63 3.77 0.08 0.10
C LEU A 63 4.04 1.59 0.21
N GLN A 64 5.28 2.01 -0.01
CA GLN A 64 5.71 3.40 -0.13
C GLN A 64 6.49 3.59 -1.43
N ILE A 65 6.28 4.72 -2.12
CA ILE A 65 7.01 5.12 -3.33
C ILE A 65 7.85 6.35 -2.99
N LEU A 66 9.17 6.26 -3.18
CA LEU A 66 10.14 7.31 -2.88
C LEU A 66 10.86 7.77 -4.16
N PRO A 67 11.01 9.09 -4.40
CA PRO A 67 10.79 10.20 -3.46
C PRO A 67 9.32 10.61 -3.28
N GLY A 68 8.39 10.14 -4.11
CA GLY A 68 6.97 10.42 -3.95
C GLY A 68 6.10 9.86 -5.09
N GLN A 69 4.82 10.22 -5.09
CA GLN A 69 3.82 9.76 -6.08
C GLN A 69 3.82 10.55 -7.40
N THR A 70 4.70 11.53 -7.55
CA THR A 70 4.97 12.17 -8.85
C THR A 70 6.46 12.01 -9.14
N VAL A 71 6.77 11.43 -10.28
CA VAL A 71 8.13 11.09 -10.72
C VAL A 71 8.33 11.53 -12.16
N ASN A 72 9.56 11.89 -12.51
CA ASN A 72 9.89 12.30 -13.87
C ASN A 72 10.39 11.09 -14.68
N LEU A 73 10.20 11.10 -16.00
CA LEU A 73 10.86 10.19 -16.93
C LEU A 73 12.38 10.14 -16.68
N GLY A 74 12.96 8.94 -16.72
CA GLY A 74 14.37 8.70 -16.40
C GLY A 74 14.72 8.83 -14.91
N GLY A 75 13.77 9.19 -14.05
CA GLY A 75 13.96 9.26 -12.61
C GLY A 75 14.16 7.87 -11.98
N LYS A 76 15.04 7.79 -10.98
CA LYS A 76 15.22 6.58 -10.15
C LYS A 76 14.21 6.57 -9.01
N VAL A 77 13.53 5.45 -8.81
CA VAL A 77 12.53 5.28 -7.74
C VAL A 77 12.99 4.19 -6.77
N THR A 78 12.53 4.27 -5.53
CA THR A 78 12.70 3.21 -4.53
C THR A 78 11.38 2.94 -3.84
N PHE A 79 11.09 1.67 -3.63
CA PHE A 79 9.87 1.16 -3.03
C PHE A 79 10.18 0.61 -1.64
N GLY A 80 9.53 1.13 -0.62
CA GLY A 80 9.56 0.59 0.74
C GLY A 80 8.34 -0.29 0.98
N VAL A 81 8.52 -1.54 1.39
CA VAL A 81 7.41 -2.46 1.71
C VAL A 81 7.54 -3.00 3.12
N THR A 82 6.46 -2.94 3.89
CA THR A 82 6.37 -3.55 5.23
C THR A 82 5.20 -4.52 5.28
N ALA A 83 5.29 -5.54 6.15
CA ALA A 83 4.21 -6.49 6.41
C ALA A 83 4.24 -6.98 7.87
N ARG A 84 3.12 -7.46 8.40
CA ARG A 84 3.01 -8.08 9.73
C ARG A 84 3.19 -9.61 9.72
N LYS A 85 3.04 -10.25 8.55
CA LYS A 85 3.35 -11.67 8.33
C LYS A 85 4.64 -11.81 7.49
N PRO A 86 5.38 -12.95 7.59
CA PRO A 86 6.39 -13.28 6.60
C PRO A 86 5.72 -13.61 5.26
N GLY A 87 6.45 -13.41 4.16
CA GLY A 87 5.95 -13.79 2.84
C GLY A 87 6.88 -13.34 1.72
N TYR A 88 6.59 -13.78 0.51
CA TYR A 88 7.39 -13.52 -0.69
C TYR A 88 6.77 -12.34 -1.43
N LEU A 89 7.51 -11.24 -1.54
CA LEU A 89 7.08 -10.01 -2.19
C LEU A 89 7.20 -10.12 -3.70
N ILE A 90 6.19 -9.63 -4.40
CA ILE A 90 6.21 -9.40 -5.82
C ILE A 90 5.68 -7.98 -6.05
N LEU A 91 6.47 -7.14 -6.72
CA LEU A 91 6.06 -5.81 -7.13
C LEU A 91 5.65 -5.83 -8.59
N VAL A 92 4.44 -5.36 -8.87
CA VAL A 92 3.86 -5.26 -10.21
C VAL A 92 3.55 -3.80 -10.49
N ASP A 93 4.04 -3.30 -11.63
CA ASP A 93 3.67 -2.01 -12.17
C ASP A 93 2.53 -2.18 -13.18
N VAL A 94 1.62 -1.22 -13.23
CA VAL A 94 0.60 -1.09 -14.27
C VAL A 94 0.72 0.31 -14.84
N ASP A 95 1.17 0.39 -16.09
CA ASP A 95 1.42 1.66 -16.76
C ASP A 95 0.14 2.36 -17.22
N ALA A 96 0.29 3.56 -17.81
CA ALA A 96 -0.83 4.36 -18.29
C ALA A 96 -1.60 3.70 -19.46
N GLU A 97 -1.06 2.66 -20.11
CA GLU A 97 -1.75 1.85 -21.11
C GLU A 97 -2.56 0.69 -20.50
N GLY A 98 -2.31 0.36 -19.22
CA GLY A 98 -2.88 -0.82 -18.57
C GLY A 98 -2.06 -2.10 -18.79
N ARG A 99 -0.81 -2.00 -19.27
CA ARG A 99 0.07 -3.17 -19.35
C ARG A 99 0.65 -3.45 -17.97
N MET A 100 0.49 -4.69 -17.50
CA MET A 100 1.16 -5.15 -16.28
C MET A 100 2.63 -5.50 -16.56
N SER A 101 3.53 -5.24 -15.61
CA SER A 101 4.91 -5.76 -15.65
C SER A 101 5.43 -6.08 -14.24
N GLN A 102 6.14 -7.20 -14.09
CA GLN A 102 6.71 -7.57 -12.79
C GLN A 102 8.07 -6.88 -12.61
N ILE A 103 8.09 -5.81 -11.81
CA ILE A 103 9.31 -5.02 -11.59
C ILE A 103 10.24 -5.62 -10.54
N PHE A 104 9.75 -6.48 -9.64
CA PHE A 104 10.59 -7.20 -8.68
C PHE A 104 9.97 -8.50 -8.17
N PRO A 105 10.75 -9.59 -8.04
CA PRO A 105 12.08 -9.77 -8.65
C PRO A 105 11.94 -9.92 -10.17
N THR A 106 12.96 -9.56 -10.95
CA THR A 106 12.93 -9.79 -12.42
C THR A 106 13.59 -11.14 -12.77
N PRO A 107 13.33 -11.71 -13.97
CA PRO A 107 13.99 -12.95 -14.42
C PRO A 107 15.52 -12.85 -14.43
N GLU A 108 16.07 -11.69 -14.80
CA GLU A 108 17.52 -11.44 -14.85
C GLU A 108 18.13 -11.39 -13.46
N LEU A 109 17.42 -10.76 -12.50
CA LEU A 109 17.85 -10.72 -11.11
C LEU A 109 17.81 -12.12 -10.46
N LEU A 110 16.81 -12.94 -10.82
CA LEU A 110 16.73 -14.33 -10.39
C LEU A 110 17.85 -15.18 -10.97
N ALA A 111 18.15 -15.04 -12.27
CA ALA A 111 19.24 -15.75 -12.93
C ALA A 111 20.63 -15.40 -12.35
N GLN A 112 20.79 -14.22 -11.77
CA GLN A 112 22.01 -13.75 -11.11
C GLN A 112 22.03 -13.99 -9.58
N SER A 113 21.05 -14.73 -9.02
CA SER A 113 20.89 -14.90 -7.57
C SER A 113 20.94 -16.37 -7.13
N ASP A 114 22.01 -16.71 -6.40
CA ASP A 114 22.17 -17.99 -5.70
C ASP A 114 21.12 -18.18 -4.58
N GLY A 115 20.55 -17.07 -4.11
CA GLY A 115 19.54 -17.02 -3.06
C GLY A 115 18.16 -17.42 -3.57
N ARG A 116 17.60 -18.52 -3.06
CA ARG A 116 16.22 -18.92 -3.38
C ARG A 116 15.15 -17.96 -2.85
N ASP A 117 15.48 -17.10 -1.90
CA ASP A 117 14.50 -16.31 -1.14
C ASP A 117 14.80 -14.79 -1.20
N ILE A 118 15.35 -14.30 -2.33
CA ILE A 118 15.71 -12.87 -2.51
C ILE A 118 14.56 -11.88 -2.31
N ASN A 119 13.32 -12.34 -2.35
CA ASN A 119 12.11 -11.54 -2.17
C ASN A 119 11.35 -11.84 -0.85
N LEU A 120 11.97 -12.55 0.10
CA LEU A 120 11.36 -12.86 1.40
C LEU A 120 11.33 -11.65 2.35
N VAL A 121 10.12 -11.15 2.60
CA VAL A 121 9.84 -10.11 3.61
C VAL A 121 9.77 -10.73 4.99
N LYS A 122 10.35 -10.04 5.98
CA LYS A 122 10.30 -10.40 7.41
C LYS A 122 9.31 -9.50 8.15
N PRO A 123 8.52 -10.02 9.11
CA PRO A 123 7.57 -9.23 9.89
C PRO A 123 8.19 -7.97 10.50
N GLY A 124 7.55 -6.82 10.30
CA GLY A 124 7.94 -5.54 10.89
C GLY A 124 9.24 -4.91 10.35
N VAL A 125 9.93 -5.56 9.39
CA VAL A 125 11.12 -5.03 8.73
C VAL A 125 10.73 -4.40 7.40
N GLU A 126 11.25 -3.21 7.10
CA GLU A 126 11.07 -2.62 5.77
C GLU A 126 11.97 -3.34 4.75
N PHE A 127 11.32 -3.92 3.75
CA PHE A 127 11.93 -4.51 2.58
C PHE A 127 12.01 -3.44 1.48
N VAL A 128 13.23 -3.02 1.15
CA VAL A 128 13.48 -1.93 0.20
C VAL A 128 13.85 -2.50 -1.17
N VAL A 129 13.14 -2.09 -2.22
CA VAL A 129 13.43 -2.39 -3.63
C VAL A 129 13.83 -1.11 -4.37
N PRO A 130 14.91 -1.08 -5.17
CA PRO A 130 15.93 -2.12 -5.34
C PRO A 130 16.67 -2.47 -4.04
N THR A 131 16.87 -3.77 -3.78
CA THR A 131 17.60 -4.22 -2.59
C THR A 131 19.10 -3.88 -2.73
N PRO A 132 19.87 -3.74 -1.63
CA PRO A 132 21.30 -3.45 -1.72
C PRO A 132 22.07 -4.46 -2.59
N ALA A 133 21.77 -5.75 -2.45
CA ALA A 133 22.37 -6.82 -3.24
C ALA A 133 21.91 -6.85 -4.71
N ALA A 134 20.74 -6.28 -5.03
CA ALA A 134 20.29 -6.10 -6.41
C ALA A 134 20.96 -4.87 -7.06
N ARG A 135 21.10 -3.75 -6.33
CA ARG A 135 21.85 -2.56 -6.78
C ARG A 135 23.31 -2.88 -7.08
N GLN A 136 23.94 -3.75 -6.29
CA GLN A 136 25.30 -4.26 -6.54
C GLN A 136 25.44 -5.06 -7.84
N ARG A 137 24.33 -5.59 -8.38
CA ARG A 137 24.25 -6.25 -9.70
C ARG A 137 23.75 -5.30 -10.81
N GLY A 138 23.66 -4.00 -10.54
CA GLY A 138 23.14 -3.01 -11.49
C GLY A 138 21.62 -2.94 -11.63
N PHE A 139 20.84 -3.67 -10.81
CA PHE A 139 19.38 -3.56 -10.83
C PHE A 139 18.93 -2.24 -10.16
N GLU A 140 18.36 -1.36 -10.97
CA GLU A 140 17.71 -0.12 -10.56
C GLU A 140 16.35 0.00 -11.25
N TYR A 141 15.33 0.53 -10.56
CA TYR A 141 14.10 0.92 -11.23
C TYR A 141 14.22 2.36 -11.73
N VAL A 142 14.15 2.51 -13.05
CA VAL A 142 14.18 3.79 -13.77
C VAL A 142 12.83 3.98 -14.46
N VAL A 143 12.21 5.13 -14.26
CA VAL A 143 10.88 5.45 -14.82
C VAL A 143 10.96 5.53 -16.34
N SER A 144 10.26 4.62 -17.03
CA SER A 144 10.12 4.60 -18.50
C SER A 144 8.80 5.22 -18.95
N PRO A 145 8.65 5.57 -20.24
CA PRO A 145 7.34 5.85 -20.84
C PRO A 145 6.38 4.65 -20.70
N PRO A 146 5.06 4.87 -20.69
CA PRO A 146 4.35 6.13 -20.98
C PRO A 146 4.37 7.19 -19.86
N THR A 147 4.16 8.45 -20.23
CA THR A 147 3.78 9.51 -19.29
C THR A 147 2.29 9.39 -18.96
N GLY A 148 1.90 9.60 -17.69
CA GLY A 148 0.51 9.52 -17.26
C GLY A 148 0.34 8.98 -15.85
N SER A 149 -0.88 8.58 -15.51
CA SER A 149 -1.19 7.86 -14.27
C SER A 149 -0.80 6.39 -14.39
N ALA A 150 -0.11 5.86 -13.39
CA ALA A 150 0.30 4.47 -13.28
C ALA A 150 0.04 3.94 -11.87
N VAL A 151 0.08 2.63 -11.66
CA VAL A 151 -0.27 1.98 -10.39
C VAL A 151 0.76 0.92 -10.02
N MET A 152 1.44 1.13 -8.89
CA MET A 152 2.32 0.13 -8.29
C MET A 152 1.54 -0.74 -7.29
N ILE A 153 1.67 -2.06 -7.39
CA ILE A 153 1.07 -3.04 -6.49
C ILE A 153 2.18 -3.82 -5.78
N ALA A 154 2.08 -3.89 -4.45
CA ALA A 154 2.82 -4.85 -3.64
C ALA A 154 1.93 -6.07 -3.35
N ILE A 155 2.29 -7.21 -3.95
CA ILE A 155 1.69 -8.52 -3.71
C ILE A 155 2.58 -9.28 -2.72
N LEU A 156 2.02 -9.70 -1.58
CA LEU A 156 2.70 -10.62 -0.66
C LEU A 156 2.05 -11.99 -0.74
N SER A 157 2.88 -13.01 -0.96
CA SER A 157 2.51 -14.43 -1.00
C SER A 157 2.94 -15.14 0.28
N GLU A 158 2.04 -15.88 0.95
CA GLU A 158 2.46 -16.73 2.10
C GLU A 158 3.33 -17.92 1.67
N ARG A 159 3.14 -18.44 0.45
CA ARG A 159 3.97 -19.50 -0.16
C ARG A 159 5.09 -18.94 -1.04
N ARG A 160 6.09 -19.75 -1.36
CA ARG A 160 7.25 -19.32 -2.17
C ARG A 160 6.85 -19.11 -3.64
N VAL A 161 6.77 -17.84 -4.04
CA VAL A 161 6.53 -17.40 -5.43
C VAL A 161 7.59 -16.36 -5.78
N GLN A 162 8.10 -16.41 -7.01
CA GLN A 162 9.15 -15.51 -7.50
C GLN A 162 8.77 -14.84 -8.82
N LEU A 163 8.06 -15.52 -9.71
CA LEU A 163 7.49 -14.96 -10.94
C LEU A 163 5.98 -15.24 -10.96
N LEU A 164 5.22 -14.31 -11.53
CA LEU A 164 3.82 -14.47 -11.88
C LEU A 164 3.67 -14.37 -13.40
N ASP A 165 2.80 -15.21 -13.95
CA ASP A 165 2.33 -15.07 -15.34
C ASP A 165 1.24 -14.01 -15.37
N LEU A 166 1.65 -12.75 -15.59
CA LEU A 166 0.78 -11.58 -15.45
C LEU A 166 -0.20 -11.47 -16.62
N PRO A 167 -1.50 -11.30 -16.37
CA PRO A 167 -2.49 -11.16 -17.42
C PRO A 167 -2.50 -9.75 -18.02
N ASP A 168 -2.82 -9.65 -19.32
CA ASP A 168 -3.21 -8.38 -19.94
C ASP A 168 -4.52 -7.86 -19.33
N LEU A 169 -4.56 -6.58 -18.97
CA LEU A 169 -5.80 -5.97 -18.46
C LEU A 169 -6.79 -5.73 -19.60
N PRO A 170 -8.07 -6.16 -19.46
CA PRO A 170 -9.09 -6.02 -20.51
C PRO A 170 -9.63 -4.58 -20.71
N ARG A 171 -8.93 -3.57 -20.15
CA ARG A 171 -9.10 -2.12 -20.34
C ARG A 171 -8.04 -1.35 -19.54
N LYS A 172 -7.84 -0.07 -19.88
CA LYS A 172 -7.17 0.89 -18.98
C LYS A 172 -7.97 0.97 -17.68
N LEU A 173 -7.38 0.52 -16.57
CA LEU A 173 -7.96 0.61 -15.22
C LEU A 173 -8.19 2.08 -14.86
N GLN A 174 -9.40 2.41 -14.40
CA GLN A 174 -9.75 3.80 -14.10
C GLN A 174 -9.55 4.17 -12.63
N ASP A 175 -9.54 3.18 -11.73
CA ASP A 175 -9.33 3.39 -10.29
C ASP A 175 -8.59 2.23 -9.61
N GLN A 176 -7.95 2.55 -8.47
CA GLN A 176 -7.33 1.63 -7.53
C GLN A 176 -8.26 0.49 -7.06
N ALA A 177 -9.57 0.73 -6.88
CA ALA A 177 -10.50 -0.30 -6.44
C ALA A 177 -10.74 -1.36 -7.53
N GLU A 178 -10.78 -0.95 -8.80
CA GLU A 178 -10.89 -1.84 -9.96
C GLU A 178 -9.64 -2.73 -10.07
N ALA A 179 -8.45 -2.10 -9.96
CA ALA A 179 -7.15 -2.77 -9.96
C ALA A 179 -7.05 -3.87 -8.90
N LEU A 180 -7.40 -3.52 -7.64
CA LEU A 180 -7.34 -4.45 -6.51
C LEU A 180 -8.38 -5.56 -6.65
N SER A 181 -9.59 -5.27 -7.13
CA SER A 181 -10.64 -6.27 -7.35
C SER A 181 -10.20 -7.33 -8.37
N TYR A 182 -9.72 -6.88 -9.54
CA TYR A 182 -9.23 -7.76 -10.60
C TYR A 182 -8.07 -8.65 -10.14
N LEU A 183 -7.05 -8.06 -9.49
CA LEU A 183 -5.90 -8.80 -8.97
C LEU A 183 -6.28 -9.79 -7.85
N THR A 184 -7.24 -9.44 -6.99
CA THR A 184 -7.75 -10.36 -5.95
C THR A 184 -8.48 -11.56 -6.57
N ALA A 185 -9.25 -11.36 -7.64
CA ALA A 185 -9.90 -12.43 -8.38
C ALA A 185 -8.86 -13.36 -9.04
N TRP A 186 -8.00 -12.82 -9.91
CA TRP A 186 -6.98 -13.60 -10.63
C TRP A 186 -6.03 -14.37 -9.70
N THR A 187 -5.51 -13.74 -8.64
CA THR A 187 -4.64 -14.44 -7.68
C THR A 187 -5.35 -15.56 -6.91
N SER A 188 -6.67 -15.49 -6.72
CA SER A 188 -7.45 -16.55 -6.08
C SER A 188 -7.55 -17.83 -6.93
N GLU A 189 -7.34 -17.73 -8.24
CA GLU A 189 -7.32 -18.86 -9.18
C GLU A 189 -5.93 -19.52 -9.22
N LEU A 190 -4.86 -18.75 -9.02
CA LEU A 190 -3.48 -19.25 -8.99
C LEU A 190 -3.29 -20.39 -7.97
N ARG A 191 -2.50 -21.39 -8.35
CA ARG A 191 -2.06 -22.47 -7.47
C ARG A 191 -0.54 -22.48 -7.38
N VAL A 192 -0.02 -22.46 -6.17
CA VAL A 192 1.41 -22.41 -5.90
C VAL A 192 1.90 -23.81 -5.53
N PRO A 193 3.07 -24.27 -6.01
CA PRO A 193 3.66 -25.53 -5.56
C PRO A 193 3.89 -25.52 -4.04
N ASP A 194 3.48 -26.59 -3.38
CA ASP A 194 3.83 -26.81 -1.98
C ASP A 194 5.33 -27.17 -1.84
N ASN A 195 6.03 -26.48 -0.94
CA ASN A 195 7.48 -26.59 -0.79
C ASN A 195 8.00 -27.99 -0.43
N GLY A 196 7.17 -28.86 0.15
CA GLY A 196 7.55 -30.23 0.52
C GLY A 196 7.04 -31.30 -0.43
N SER A 197 5.82 -31.13 -0.97
CA SER A 197 5.14 -32.16 -1.77
C SER A 197 5.05 -31.86 -3.27
N GLY A 198 5.42 -30.65 -3.72
CA GLY A 198 5.31 -30.21 -5.11
C GLY A 198 3.87 -30.03 -5.62
N LYS A 199 2.86 -30.42 -4.84
CA LYS A 199 1.45 -30.34 -5.22
C LYS A 199 1.01 -28.88 -5.34
N LEU A 200 0.28 -28.59 -6.41
CA LEU A 200 -0.34 -27.27 -6.63
C LEU A 200 -1.48 -27.06 -5.62
N VAL A 201 -1.35 -26.04 -4.77
CA VAL A 201 -2.28 -25.75 -3.68
C VAL A 201 -2.68 -24.27 -3.67
N THR A 202 -3.75 -23.94 -2.95
CA THR A 202 -4.15 -22.56 -2.71
C THR A 202 -3.08 -21.80 -1.90
N ASN A 203 -3.06 -20.49 -2.09
CA ASN A 203 -2.14 -19.56 -1.45
C ASN A 203 -2.92 -18.39 -0.86
N ASN A 204 -2.47 -17.89 0.28
CA ASN A 204 -2.99 -16.65 0.84
C ASN A 204 -2.15 -15.50 0.28
N TRP A 205 -2.85 -14.54 -0.32
CA TRP A 205 -2.26 -13.32 -0.86
C TRP A 205 -2.59 -12.12 0.04
N SER A 206 -1.83 -11.04 -0.07
CA SER A 206 -2.15 -9.76 0.56
C SER A 206 -1.59 -8.60 -0.23
N PHE A 207 -2.37 -7.53 -0.36
CA PHE A 207 -2.10 -6.44 -1.29
C PHE A 207 -2.07 -5.08 -0.60
N ASP A 208 -1.12 -4.24 -1.01
CA ASP A 208 -1.34 -2.80 -1.00
C ASP A 208 -0.98 -2.20 -2.36
N VAL A 209 -1.65 -1.11 -2.69
CA VAL A 209 -1.66 -0.50 -4.01
C VAL A 209 -1.39 1.00 -3.83
N LYS A 210 -0.60 1.58 -4.74
CA LYS A 210 -0.27 3.00 -4.76
C LYS A 210 -0.27 3.53 -6.19
N SER A 211 -1.21 4.41 -6.49
CA SER A 211 -1.17 5.20 -7.72
C SER A 211 0.00 6.18 -7.67
N TYR A 212 0.59 6.44 -8.83
CA TYR A 212 1.62 7.45 -9.04
C TYR A 212 1.45 8.08 -10.43
N SER A 213 2.25 9.10 -10.75
CA SER A 213 2.18 9.78 -12.04
C SER A 213 3.58 10.07 -12.60
N ILE A 214 3.75 9.75 -13.88
CA ILE A 214 4.97 9.94 -14.67
C ILE A 214 4.82 11.24 -15.48
N LYS A 215 5.82 12.13 -15.36
CA LYS A 215 5.91 13.44 -16.05
C LYS A 215 7.16 13.57 -16.91
#